data_AF-A0A354IS80-F1
#
_entry.id   AF-A0A354IS80-F1
#
_cell.length_a   1.000
_cell.length_b   1.000
_cell.length_c   1.000
_cell.angle_alpha   90.00
_cell.angle_beta   90.00
_cell.angle_gamma   90.00
#
_symmetry.space_group_name_H-M   'P 1'
#
loop_
_entity.id
_entity.type
_entity.pdbx_description
1 polymer ?
#
loop_
_entity_poly.entity_id
_entity_poly.type
_entity_poly.pdbx_seq_one_letter_code
_entity_poly.pdbx_strand_id
1 'polypeptide(L)' 'NLVGLDSGCVWGGKLTAVCLDDRTLLQVDCPEYRPHAGKA' A
#
# COMPACT_ATOMS: atom_id res chain seq x y z
N ASN A 1 15.30 -9.14 -12.76
CA ASN A 1 13.98 -9.31 -12.13
C ASN A 1 13.78 -8.15 -11.17
N LEU A 2 12.77 -7.31 -11.36
CA LEU A 2 12.53 -6.05 -10.62
C LEU A 2 11.04 -6.00 -10.24
N VAL A 3 10.73 -5.54 -9.02
CA VAL A 3 9.35 -5.38 -8.53
C VAL A 3 9.23 -4.01 -7.84
N GLY A 4 8.26 -3.20 -8.28
CA GLY A 4 7.91 -1.93 -7.64
C GLY A 4 6.72 -2.11 -6.70
N LEU A 5 6.95 -1.98 -5.41
CA LEU A 5 5.90 -2.12 -4.38
C LEU A 5 5.30 -0.76 -3.97
N ASP A 6 6.03 0.33 -4.19
CA ASP A 6 5.52 1.66 -3.89
C ASP A 6 4.45 2.03 -4.92
N SER A 7 3.21 2.07 -4.44
CA SER A 7 2.01 2.41 -5.20
C SER A 7 1.27 3.57 -4.53
N GLY A 8 1.98 4.36 -3.72
CA GLY A 8 1.49 5.60 -3.14
C GLY A 8 0.32 5.44 -2.19
N CYS A 9 0.31 4.42 -1.32
CA CYS A 9 -0.84 4.12 -0.45
C CYS A 9 -1.28 5.32 0.41
N VAL A 10 -0.32 6.08 0.96
CA VAL A 10 -0.58 7.26 1.81
C VAL A 10 -1.18 8.42 1.02
N TRP A 11 -1.05 8.42 -0.31
CA TRP A 11 -1.53 9.47 -1.20
C TRP A 11 -2.83 9.08 -1.91
N GLY A 12 -3.60 8.14 -1.34
CA GLY A 12 -4.87 7.68 -1.95
C GLY A 12 -4.69 6.64 -3.05
N GLY A 13 -3.49 6.07 -3.17
CA GLY A 13 -3.20 4.98 -4.09
C GLY A 13 -3.60 3.62 -3.51
N LYS A 14 -2.72 2.63 -3.68
CA LYS A 14 -2.94 1.26 -3.19
C LYS A 14 -1.85 0.82 -2.24
N LEU A 15 -2.19 -0.06 -1.31
CA LEU A 15 -1.19 -0.86 -0.60
C LEU A 15 -0.94 -2.13 -1.41
N THR A 16 0.31 -2.34 -1.83
CA THR A 16 0.71 -3.46 -2.69
C THR A 16 1.58 -4.45 -1.93
N ALA A 17 1.30 -5.73 -2.10
CA ALA A 17 2.12 -6.84 -1.63
C ALA A 17 2.33 -7.86 -2.75
N VAL A 18 3.52 -8.47 -2.78
CA VAL A 18 3.84 -9.56 -3.71
C VAL A 18 4.29 -10.77 -2.89
N CYS A 19 3.68 -11.93 -3.14
CA CYS A 19 4.17 -13.21 -2.65
C CYS A 19 5.41 -13.64 -3.45
N LEU A 20 6.52 -13.96 -2.79
CA LEU A 20 7.79 -14.20 -3.48
C LEU A 20 7.87 -15.58 -4.14
N ASP A 21 7.14 -16.56 -3.60
CA ASP A 21 7.16 -17.95 -4.05
C ASP A 21 6.44 -18.13 -5.39
N ASP A 22 5.26 -17.53 -5.52
CA ASP A 22 4.37 -17.68 -6.69
C ASP A 22 4.20 -16.37 -7.49
N ARG A 23 4.75 -15.26 -7.02
CA ARG A 23 4.64 -13.92 -7.62
C ARG A 23 3.22 -13.36 -7.64
N THR A 24 2.33 -13.88 -6.80
CA THR A 24 0.97 -13.36 -6.66
C THR A 24 1.00 -11.91 -6.15
N LEU A 25 0.24 -11.04 -6.81
CA LEU A 25 0.08 -9.61 -6.48
C LEU A 25 -1.23 -9.39 -5.72
N LEU A 26 -1.14 -8.86 -4.49
CA LEU A 26 -2.29 -8.39 -3.72
C LEU A 26 -2.25 -6.86 -3.67
N GLN A 27 -3.40 -6.22 -3.92
CA GLN A 27 -3.55 -4.78 -3.78
C GLN A 27 -4.88 -4.44 -3.14
N VAL A 28 -4.87 -3.43 -2.26
CA VAL A 28 -6.08 -2.88 -1.65
C VAL A 28 -6.10 -1.37 -1.81
N ASP A 29 -7.29 -0.82 -2.03
CA ASP A 29 -7.49 0.63 -2.05
C ASP A 29 -7.17 1.23 -0.69
N CYS A 30 -6.48 2.38 -0.69
CA CYS A 30 -6.14 3.11 0.52
C CYS A 30 -6.77 4.50 0.49
N PRO A 31 -7.29 5.00 1.62
CA PRO A 31 -7.65 6.40 1.74
C PRO A 31 -6.38 7.25 1.72
N GLU A 32 -6.50 8.52 1.32
CA GLU A 32 -5.45 9.50 1.51
C GLU A 32 -5.08 9.66 3.00
N TYR A 33 -3.89 10.20 3.24
CA TYR A 33 -3.38 10.56 4.55
C TYR A 33 -4.46 11.25 5.39
N ARG A 34 -4.64 10.76 6.61
CA ARG A 34 -5.50 11.38 7.61
C ARG A 34 -4.65 11.80 8.81
N PRO A 35 -4.87 13.01 9.35
CA PRO A 35 -4.18 13.41 10.57
C PRO A 35 -4.49 12.43 11.69
N HIS A 36 -3.48 12.14 12.52
CA HIS A 36 -3.71 11.37 13.73
C HIS A 36 -4.77 12.09 14.60
N ALA A 37 -5.72 11.34 15.15
CA ALA A 37 -6.81 11.91 15.94
C ALA A 37 -6.37 12.43 17.33
N GLY A 38 -5.08 12.28 17.69
CA GLY A 38 -4.56 12.58 19.02
C GLY A 38 -5.21 11.76 20.14
N LYS A 39 -4.64 11.82 21.34
CA LYS A 39 -5.42 11.63 22.57
C LYS A 39 -5.65 13.04 23.14
N ALA A 40 -6.87 13.32 23.57
CA ALA A 40 -7.20 14.56 24.28
C ALA A 40 -6.40 14.70 25.58
#